data_AF-A0A397VZ12-F1
#
_entry.id   AF-A0A397VZ12-F1
#
_cell.length_a   1.000
_cell.length_b   1.000
_cell.length_c   1.000
_cell.angle_alpha   90.00
_cell.angle_beta   90.00
_cell.angle_gamma   90.00
#
_symmetry.space_group_name_H-M   'P 1'
#
loop_
_entity.id
_entity.type
_entity.pdbx_description
1 polymer ?
#
loop_
_entity_poly.entity_id
_entity_poly.type
_entity_poly.pdbx_seq_one_letter_code
_entity_poly.pdbx_strand_id
1 'polypeptide(L)'
;MMSRVGSYDSNLPVTIVSTLNNSYYVFYNSRINNNDNNSVIPRGGLLMQIISYNDSRDEIQGTFVYQISQPNMTINSVYCDNSYNYIDCIVSINSNNTTRYIFIHLSQSGLPRFPSEIYNLPNVTGLSHHQGWRAKTMPFGSYILGFTAYDDNDHNTYHYIYAYNDGSNTQMPLKSPGPFLTNYFGANVIMDNDTFLIASQYTINNASWSLLTIQLPWPN
;
A
#
# COMPACT_ATOMS: atom_id res chain seq x y z
N MET A 1 3.75 -29.22 17.12
CA MET A 1 4.47 -29.68 15.92
C MET A 1 4.92 -28.44 15.16
N MET A 2 6.15 -27.99 15.36
CA MET A 2 6.72 -26.83 14.68
C MET A 2 7.12 -27.25 13.27
N SER A 3 6.43 -26.70 12.28
CA SER A 3 6.81 -26.85 10.87
C SER A 3 8.05 -26.00 10.61
N ARG A 4 9.17 -26.64 10.26
CA ARG A 4 10.33 -25.96 9.67
C ARG A 4 9.85 -25.34 8.35
N VAL A 5 9.81 -24.02 8.30
CA VAL A 5 9.44 -23.32 7.07
C VAL A 5 10.60 -23.45 6.08
N GLY A 6 10.29 -24.00 4.91
CA GLY A 6 11.25 -24.30 3.86
C GLY A 6 11.89 -23.05 3.25
N SER A 7 13.06 -23.28 2.66
CA SER A 7 13.83 -22.34 1.84
C SER A 7 12.95 -21.46 0.96
N TYR A 8 12.96 -20.15 1.25
CA TYR A 8 12.21 -19.13 0.52
C TYR A 8 12.93 -18.75 -0.78
N ASP A 9 12.28 -18.96 -1.93
CA ASP A 9 12.75 -18.45 -3.22
C ASP A 9 12.43 -16.94 -3.31
N SER A 10 13.47 -16.15 -3.63
CA SER A 10 13.53 -14.67 -3.74
C SER A 10 13.51 -13.86 -2.42
N ASN A 11 14.70 -13.71 -1.82
CA ASN A 11 14.97 -13.00 -0.54
C ASN A 11 14.88 -11.45 -0.59
N LEU A 12 14.24 -10.85 -1.59
CA LEU A 12 14.16 -9.39 -1.65
C LEU A 12 12.92 -8.90 -0.88
N PRO A 13 13.09 -7.93 0.03
CA PRO A 13 11.95 -7.34 0.72
C PRO A 13 11.07 -6.57 -0.28
N VAL A 14 9.75 -6.74 -0.15
CA VAL A 14 8.75 -6.01 -0.93
C VAL A 14 8.61 -4.58 -0.40
N THR A 15 8.62 -4.44 0.93
CA THR A 15 8.61 -3.14 1.60
C THR A 15 9.19 -3.26 3.01
N ILE A 16 9.64 -2.14 3.56
CA ILE A 16 10.17 -2.00 4.91
C ILE A 16 9.47 -0.81 5.55
N VAL A 17 9.01 -0.95 6.79
CA VAL A 17 8.40 0.15 7.54
C VAL A 17 9.00 0.20 8.94
N SER A 18 9.27 1.40 9.44
CA SER A 18 9.69 1.59 10.83
C SER A 18 8.51 1.41 11.78
N THR A 19 8.76 0.94 12.99
CA THR A 19 7.78 0.91 14.10
C THR A 19 8.06 2.04 15.08
N LEU A 20 7.11 2.33 15.97
CA LEU A 20 7.28 3.33 17.02
C LEU A 20 8.39 2.99 18.04
N ASN A 21 8.79 1.71 18.12
CA ASN A 21 9.79 1.23 19.08
C ASN A 21 11.22 1.17 18.48
N ASN A 22 11.49 1.94 17.42
CA ASN A 22 12.74 1.92 16.65
C ASN A 22 13.06 0.59 15.95
N SER A 23 12.12 -0.36 15.94
CA SER A 23 12.23 -1.59 15.15
C SER A 23 11.78 -1.35 13.70
N TYR A 24 11.96 -2.36 12.86
CA TYR A 24 11.49 -2.35 11.48
C TYR A 24 10.69 -3.61 11.21
N TYR A 25 9.62 -3.49 10.41
CA TYR A 25 9.01 -4.63 9.77
C TYR A 25 9.51 -4.75 8.34
N VAL A 26 9.89 -5.96 7.97
CA VAL A 26 10.31 -6.30 6.63
C VAL A 26 9.32 -7.29 6.06
N PHE A 27 8.75 -6.94 4.91
CA PHE A 27 7.73 -7.73 4.26
C PHE A 27 8.30 -8.47 3.05
N TYR A 28 7.96 -9.74 2.91
CA TYR A 28 8.42 -10.62 1.84
C TYR A 28 7.23 -11.25 1.14
N ASN A 29 7.33 -11.37 -0.19
CA ASN A 29 6.40 -12.17 -0.96
C ASN A 29 6.86 -13.63 -0.89
N SER A 30 6.25 -14.39 0.02
CA SER A 30 6.61 -15.79 0.20
C SER A 30 5.72 -16.67 -0.67
N ARG A 31 6.31 -17.40 -1.60
CA ARG A 31 5.63 -18.49 -2.31
C ARG A 31 5.94 -19.81 -1.63
N ILE A 32 4.91 -20.55 -1.27
CA ILE A 32 5.08 -21.93 -0.81
C ILE A 32 4.85 -22.81 -2.03
N ASN A 33 5.94 -23.35 -2.59
CA ASN A 33 5.88 -24.38 -3.63
C ASN A 33 5.38 -25.68 -3.02
N ASN A 34 4.07 -25.77 -2.76
CA ASN A 34 3.44 -27.02 -2.36
C ASN A 34 2.71 -27.63 -3.56
N ASN A 35 3.23 -28.76 -4.05
CA ASN A 35 2.64 -29.54 -5.14
C ASN A 35 1.37 -30.28 -4.70
N ASP A 36 1.00 -30.20 -3.42
CA ASP A 36 -0.23 -30.80 -2.91
C ASP A 36 -1.46 -30.02 -3.40
N ASN A 37 -2.34 -30.70 -4.13
CA ASN A 37 -3.60 -30.17 -4.64
C ASN A 37 -4.68 -29.96 -3.56
N ASN A 38 -4.35 -30.12 -2.27
CA ASN A 38 -5.29 -29.89 -1.19
C ASN A 38 -5.56 -28.39 -0.99
N SER A 39 -6.79 -27.99 -1.30
CA SER A 39 -7.34 -26.62 -1.34
C SER A 39 -7.25 -25.81 -0.03
N VAL A 40 -6.91 -26.45 1.10
CA VAL A 40 -6.99 -25.82 2.43
C VAL A 40 -5.64 -25.29 2.93
N ILE A 41 -4.52 -25.69 2.33
CA ILE A 41 -3.19 -25.26 2.77
C ILE A 41 -2.82 -23.95 2.06
N PRO A 42 -2.46 -22.88 2.80
CA PRO A 42 -2.03 -21.62 2.20
C PRO A 42 -0.81 -21.86 1.30
N ARG A 43 -0.89 -21.37 0.06
CA ARG A 43 0.15 -21.57 -0.97
C ARG A 43 1.24 -20.49 -0.93
N GLY A 44 1.20 -19.65 0.08
CA GLY A 44 2.09 -18.51 0.25
C GLY A 44 1.34 -17.29 0.76
N GLY A 45 1.93 -16.12 0.57
CA GLY A 45 1.34 -14.85 0.91
C GLY A 45 2.37 -13.82 1.36
N LEU A 46 1.89 -12.84 2.11
CA LEU A 46 2.72 -11.77 2.64
C LEU A 46 3.28 -12.19 4.00
N LEU A 47 4.57 -12.46 4.03
CA LEU A 47 5.32 -12.77 5.24
C LEU A 47 5.89 -11.46 5.81
N MET A 48 5.70 -11.23 7.10
CA MET A 48 6.30 -10.12 7.82
C MET A 48 7.32 -10.65 8.81
N GLN A 49 8.49 -10.02 8.85
CA GLN A 49 9.55 -10.25 9.82
C GLN A 49 9.79 -8.98 10.64
N ILE A 50 10.05 -9.13 11.93
CA ILE A 50 10.33 -8.02 12.84
C ILE A 50 11.84 -7.97 13.10
N ILE A 51 12.45 -6.83 12.83
CA ILE A 51 13.86 -6.57 13.12
C ILE A 51 13.94 -5.52 14.22
N SER A 52 14.38 -5.93 15.41
CA SER A 52 14.55 -5.03 16.54
C SER A 52 15.85 -4.23 16.43
N TYR A 53 15.82 -2.96 16.86
CA TYR A 53 16.96 -2.02 16.76
C TYR A 53 18.29 -2.54 17.37
N ASN A 54 18.22 -3.43 18.37
CA ASN A 54 19.38 -3.93 19.12
C ASN A 54 19.53 -5.46 19.12
N ASP A 55 18.63 -6.19 18.46
CA ASP A 55 18.60 -7.65 18.54
C ASP A 55 18.82 -8.25 17.16
N SER A 56 20.10 -8.40 16.80
CA SER A 56 20.50 -9.00 15.53
C SER A 56 20.71 -10.52 15.67
N ARG A 57 20.33 -11.12 16.80
CA ARG A 57 20.69 -12.49 17.16
C ARG A 57 19.52 -13.19 17.84
N ASP A 58 18.56 -13.61 17.04
CA ASP A 58 17.86 -14.89 17.19
C ASP A 58 17.00 -15.09 15.94
N GLU A 59 16.68 -16.35 15.62
CA GLU A 59 15.91 -16.74 14.44
C GLU A 59 14.76 -15.76 14.18
N ILE A 60 14.84 -15.00 13.09
CA ILE A 60 13.86 -13.98 12.74
C ILE A 60 12.54 -14.69 12.45
N GLN A 61 11.69 -14.83 13.47
CA GLN A 61 10.38 -15.45 13.35
C GLN A 61 9.49 -14.53 12.52
N GLY A 62 9.21 -14.97 11.29
CA GLY A 62 8.23 -14.32 10.43
C GLY A 62 6.83 -14.85 10.68
N THR A 63 5.83 -13.99 10.53
CA THR A 63 4.41 -14.38 10.54
C THR A 63 3.75 -13.98 9.23
N PHE A 64 2.82 -14.81 8.74
CA PHE A 64 2.02 -14.43 7.58
C PHE A 64 0.96 -13.42 8.01
N VAL A 65 1.07 -12.20 7.49
CA VAL A 65 0.06 -11.15 7.70
C VAL A 65 -1.08 -11.27 6.69
N TYR A 66 -0.83 -11.94 5.56
CA TYR A 66 -1.84 -12.32 4.59
C TYR A 66 -1.47 -13.64 3.94
N GLN A 67 -2.46 -14.50 3.72
CA GLN A 67 -2.28 -15.81 3.10
C GLN A 67 -3.08 -15.92 1.80
N ILE A 68 -2.42 -16.43 0.77
CA ILE A 68 -3.04 -16.72 -0.52
C ILE A 68 -3.60 -18.14 -0.48
N SER A 69 -4.90 -18.26 -0.76
CA SER A 69 -5.60 -19.54 -0.78
C SER A 69 -5.66 -20.21 -2.15
N GLN A 70 -5.50 -19.45 -3.25
CA GLN A 70 -5.63 -19.97 -4.62
C GLN A 70 -4.31 -19.86 -5.42
N PRO A 71 -3.99 -20.83 -6.29
CA PRO A 71 -2.71 -20.87 -7.02
C PRO A 71 -2.56 -19.78 -8.10
N ASN A 72 -3.66 -19.20 -8.55
CA ASN A 72 -3.74 -18.12 -9.54
C ASN A 72 -3.65 -16.71 -8.92
N MET A 73 -3.50 -16.61 -7.61
CA MET A 73 -3.39 -15.35 -6.89
C MET A 73 -1.93 -14.96 -6.71
N THR A 74 -1.61 -13.71 -7.00
CA THR A 74 -0.25 -13.16 -6.86
C THR A 74 -0.30 -11.80 -6.19
N ILE A 75 0.62 -11.53 -5.27
CA ILE A 75 0.80 -10.18 -4.71
C ILE A 75 1.60 -9.36 -5.71
N ASN A 76 1.03 -8.25 -6.16
CA ASN A 76 1.64 -7.32 -7.10
C ASN A 76 2.47 -6.24 -6.38
N SER A 77 1.90 -5.68 -5.31
CA SER A 77 2.52 -4.60 -4.54
C SER A 77 2.00 -4.60 -3.11
N VAL A 78 2.82 -4.04 -2.22
CA VAL A 78 2.49 -3.85 -0.81
C VAL A 78 2.90 -2.44 -0.44
N TYR A 79 1.94 -1.65 0.02
CA TYR A 79 2.19 -0.37 0.64
C TYR A 79 1.92 -0.51 2.14
N CYS A 80 2.82 -0.04 2.99
CA CYS A 80 2.63 -0.01 4.43
C CYS A 80 3.12 1.33 4.94
N ASP A 81 2.41 1.91 5.90
CA ASP A 81 2.83 3.14 6.55
C ASP A 81 2.28 3.18 7.97
N ASN A 82 2.88 4.04 8.80
CA ASN A 82 2.47 4.19 10.18
C ASN A 82 1.15 4.95 10.27
N SER A 83 0.27 4.43 11.10
CA SER A 83 -0.93 5.08 11.62
C SER A 83 -0.79 5.16 13.13
N TYR A 84 -1.48 6.10 13.78
CA TYR A 84 -1.28 6.48 15.19
C TYR A 84 -0.89 5.32 16.14
N ASN A 85 -1.64 4.20 16.13
CA ASN A 85 -1.36 3.00 16.95
C ASN A 85 -1.07 1.73 16.13
N TYR A 86 -1.08 1.80 14.80
CA TYR A 86 -1.05 0.63 13.92
C TYR A 86 -0.08 0.86 12.76
N ILE A 87 0.32 -0.22 12.12
CA ILE A 87 0.91 -0.16 10.78
C ILE A 87 -0.17 -0.64 9.83
N ASP A 88 -0.55 0.23 8.93
CA ASP A 88 -1.63 -0.03 8.00
C ASP A 88 -1.02 -0.37 6.64
N CYS A 89 -1.36 -1.56 6.15
CA CYS A 89 -0.86 -2.09 4.90
C CYS A 89 -1.98 -2.30 3.90
N ILE A 90 -1.74 -1.92 2.65
CA ILE A 90 -2.62 -2.20 1.52
C ILE A 90 -1.87 -3.07 0.53
N VAL A 91 -2.40 -4.26 0.30
CA VAL A 91 -1.82 -5.30 -0.54
C VAL A 91 -2.62 -5.39 -1.83
N SER A 92 -1.97 -5.14 -2.97
CA SER A 92 -2.56 -5.41 -4.28
C SER A 92 -2.36 -6.87 -4.65
N ILE A 93 -3.45 -7.56 -4.96
CA ILE A 93 -3.48 -8.97 -5.32
C ILE A 93 -4.11 -9.11 -6.68
N ASN A 94 -3.39 -9.69 -7.64
CA ASN A 94 -3.98 -10.12 -8.89
C ASN A 94 -4.53 -11.53 -8.76
N SER A 95 -5.80 -11.71 -9.08
CA SER A 95 -6.50 -13.00 -9.14
C SER A 95 -7.31 -13.07 -10.42
N ASN A 96 -7.00 -14.03 -11.31
CA ASN A 96 -7.69 -14.20 -12.60
C ASN A 96 -7.81 -12.89 -13.41
N ASN A 97 -6.70 -12.17 -13.60
CA ASN A 97 -6.62 -10.88 -14.29
C ASN A 97 -7.43 -9.74 -13.63
N THR A 98 -7.93 -9.95 -12.41
CA THR A 98 -8.62 -8.94 -11.61
C THR A 98 -7.73 -8.53 -10.46
N THR A 99 -7.43 -7.24 -10.36
CA THR A 99 -6.68 -6.69 -9.21
C THR A 99 -7.65 -6.38 -8.07
N ARG A 100 -7.39 -6.96 -6.91
CA ARG A 100 -8.06 -6.71 -5.64
C ARG A 100 -7.10 -6.01 -4.69
N TYR A 101 -7.64 -5.27 -3.73
CA TYR A 101 -6.84 -4.59 -2.71
C TYR A 101 -7.30 -5.05 -1.34
N ILE A 102 -6.35 -5.52 -0.54
CA ILE A 102 -6.61 -6.00 0.82
C ILE A 102 -5.98 -5.03 1.79
N PHE A 103 -6.80 -4.49 2.67
CA PHE A 103 -6.38 -3.67 3.78
C PHE A 103 -6.04 -4.56 4.99
N ILE A 104 -4.90 -4.33 5.63
CA ILE A 104 -4.40 -5.10 6.77
C ILE A 104 -3.95 -4.12 7.84
N HIS A 105 -4.57 -4.18 9.02
CA HIS A 105 -4.08 -3.49 10.21
C HIS A 105 -3.08 -4.40 10.94
N LEU A 106 -1.90 -3.88 11.26
CA LEU A 106 -0.90 -4.56 12.08
C LEU A 106 -0.71 -3.79 13.38
N SER A 107 -0.65 -4.50 14.51
CA SER A 107 -0.20 -3.86 15.74
C SER A 107 1.28 -3.46 15.64
N GLN A 108 1.70 -2.51 16.48
CA GLN A 108 3.12 -2.18 16.68
C GLN A 108 3.94 -3.34 17.28
N SER A 109 3.31 -4.47 17.62
CA SER A 109 3.94 -5.74 18.00
C SER A 109 3.90 -6.80 16.90
N GLY A 110 3.30 -6.49 15.75
CA GLY A 110 3.33 -7.33 14.55
C GLY A 110 2.17 -8.33 14.43
N LEU A 111 1.16 -8.20 15.29
CA LEU A 111 -0.03 -9.05 15.22
C LEU A 111 -1.00 -8.49 14.17
N PRO A 112 -1.29 -9.23 13.09
CA PRO A 112 -2.29 -8.81 12.13
C PRO A 112 -3.69 -8.86 12.74
N ARG A 113 -4.47 -7.82 12.49
CA ARG A 113 -5.93 -7.83 12.61
C ARG A 113 -6.55 -8.42 11.34
N PHE A 114 -7.83 -8.76 11.41
CA PHE A 114 -8.55 -9.36 10.30
C PHE A 114 -8.41 -8.50 9.02
N PRO A 115 -7.88 -9.06 7.92
CA PRO A 115 -7.78 -8.34 6.66
C PRO A 115 -9.17 -8.07 6.08
N SER A 116 -9.34 -6.94 5.42
CA SER A 116 -10.58 -6.54 4.74
C SER A 116 -10.33 -6.24 3.26
N GLU A 117 -11.27 -6.58 2.38
CA GLU A 117 -11.18 -6.24 0.96
C GLU A 117 -11.69 -4.83 0.71
N ILE A 118 -10.97 -4.04 -0.08
CA ILE A 118 -11.41 -2.76 -0.58
C ILE A 118 -12.16 -2.99 -1.89
N TYR A 119 -13.49 -2.86 -1.86
CA TYR A 119 -14.38 -3.20 -2.98
C TYR A 119 -14.91 -1.99 -3.77
N ASN A 120 -15.00 -0.81 -3.17
CA ASN A 120 -15.52 0.41 -3.80
C ASN A 120 -14.41 1.27 -4.43
N LEU A 121 -13.63 0.68 -5.33
CA LEU A 121 -12.54 1.41 -6.00
C LEU A 121 -13.09 2.53 -6.90
N PRO A 122 -12.37 3.66 -7.04
CA PRO A 122 -12.79 4.74 -7.91
C PRO A 122 -12.85 4.27 -9.36
N ASN A 123 -13.89 4.68 -10.09
CA ASN A 123 -13.97 4.46 -11.53
C ASN A 123 -13.50 5.72 -12.25
N VAL A 124 -12.35 5.65 -12.94
CA VAL A 124 -11.82 6.78 -13.72
C VAL A 124 -11.85 6.41 -15.20
N THR A 125 -12.71 7.10 -15.95
CA THR A 125 -12.90 6.88 -17.39
C THR A 125 -11.60 7.05 -18.16
N GLY A 126 -11.32 6.13 -19.10
CA GLY A 126 -10.13 6.19 -19.95
C GLY A 126 -8.86 5.60 -19.33
N LEU A 127 -8.92 5.18 -18.06
CA LEU A 127 -7.82 4.50 -17.39
C LEU A 127 -8.13 3.03 -17.20
N SER A 128 -7.22 2.17 -17.64
CA SER A 128 -7.40 0.72 -17.47
C SER A 128 -7.28 0.37 -15.98
N HIS A 129 -8.22 -0.44 -15.46
CA HIS A 129 -8.15 -0.99 -14.10
C HIS A 129 -6.90 -1.85 -13.83
N HIS A 130 -6.10 -2.12 -14.87
CA HIS A 130 -4.84 -2.88 -14.81
C HIS A 130 -3.67 -2.05 -14.26
N GLN A 131 -3.74 -0.72 -14.30
CA GLN A 131 -2.72 0.12 -13.68
C GLN A 131 -3.08 0.27 -12.19
N GLY A 132 -2.28 -0.35 -11.32
CA GLY A 132 -2.60 -0.47 -9.90
C GLY A 132 -2.72 0.87 -9.19
N TRP A 133 -3.71 0.99 -8.29
CA TRP A 133 -3.83 2.11 -7.36
C TRP A 133 -2.64 2.10 -6.40
N ARG A 134 -2.02 3.26 -6.23
CA ARG A 134 -1.12 3.50 -5.11
C ARG A 134 -1.98 3.83 -3.92
N ALA A 135 -1.77 3.15 -2.80
CA ALA A 135 -2.48 3.49 -1.59
C ALA A 135 -1.54 4.19 -0.60
N LYS A 136 -2.09 5.07 0.23
CA LYS A 136 -1.36 5.67 1.36
C LYS A 136 -2.29 5.87 2.54
N THR A 137 -1.84 5.56 3.73
CA THR A 137 -2.67 5.68 4.95
C THR A 137 -2.64 7.13 5.43
N MET A 138 -3.70 7.54 6.11
CA MET A 138 -3.77 8.85 6.75
C MET A 138 -3.45 8.74 8.25
N PRO A 139 -2.79 9.74 8.85
CA PRO A 139 -2.35 9.71 10.25
C PRO A 139 -3.44 9.36 11.30
N PHE A 140 -4.70 9.75 11.06
CA PHE A 140 -5.81 9.59 12.02
C PHE A 140 -6.82 8.48 11.66
N GLY A 141 -6.34 7.42 11.00
CA GLY A 141 -7.21 6.42 10.38
C GLY A 141 -7.73 6.95 9.05
N SER A 142 -8.28 6.06 8.22
CA SER A 142 -8.57 6.31 6.79
C SER A 142 -7.35 6.12 5.87
N TYR A 143 -7.61 6.04 4.57
CA TYR A 143 -6.56 5.90 3.55
C TYR A 143 -6.93 6.63 2.25
N ILE A 144 -5.93 6.82 1.41
CA ILE A 144 -6.04 7.46 0.10
C ILE A 144 -5.67 6.44 -0.96
N LEU A 145 -6.50 6.36 -2.00
CA LEU A 145 -6.16 5.71 -3.26
C LEU A 145 -5.79 6.78 -4.26
N GLY A 146 -4.54 6.72 -4.70
CA GLY A 146 -3.92 7.59 -5.67
C GLY A 146 -3.65 6.85 -6.97
N PHE A 147 -3.89 7.52 -8.08
CA PHE A 147 -3.48 7.06 -9.40
C PHE A 147 -2.78 8.20 -10.13
N THR A 148 -1.76 7.88 -10.91
CA THR A 148 -1.01 8.87 -11.67
C THR A 148 -0.89 8.40 -13.11
N ALA A 149 -1.41 9.20 -14.03
CA ALA A 149 -1.31 8.98 -15.47
C ALA A 149 -0.56 10.12 -16.12
N TYR A 150 0.31 9.80 -17.07
CA TYR A 150 0.91 10.77 -17.96
C TYR A 150 0.19 10.72 -19.30
N ASP A 151 -0.14 11.88 -19.86
CA ASP A 151 -0.74 11.98 -21.19
C ASP A 151 0.32 12.54 -22.16
N ASP A 152 0.67 11.73 -23.17
CA ASP A 152 1.66 12.09 -24.19
C ASP A 152 1.18 13.22 -25.10
N ASN A 153 -0.14 13.47 -25.20
CA ASN A 153 -0.68 14.49 -26.10
C ASN A 153 -0.44 15.90 -25.56
N ASP A 154 -0.63 16.10 -24.25
CA ASP A 154 -0.50 17.41 -23.60
C ASP A 154 0.75 17.53 -22.71
N HIS A 155 1.51 16.45 -22.56
CA HIS A 155 2.72 16.34 -21.75
C HIS A 155 2.49 16.65 -20.26
N ASN A 156 1.27 16.42 -19.77
CA ASN A 156 0.92 16.60 -18.36
C ASN A 156 0.79 15.27 -17.63
N THR A 157 1.02 15.35 -16.32
CA THR A 157 0.78 14.27 -15.37
C THR A 157 -0.48 14.58 -14.56
N TYR A 158 -1.43 13.67 -14.62
CA TYR A 158 -2.70 13.71 -13.92
C TYR A 158 -2.63 12.87 -12.65
N HIS A 159 -2.87 13.49 -11.50
CA HIS A 159 -2.98 12.82 -10.22
C HIS A 159 -4.45 12.74 -9.80
N TYR A 160 -4.96 11.52 -9.72
CA TYR A 160 -6.29 11.22 -9.22
C TYR A 160 -6.16 10.73 -7.79
N ILE A 161 -6.89 11.34 -6.86
CA ILE A 161 -6.73 11.11 -5.43
C ILE A 161 -8.10 11.00 -4.81
N TYR A 162 -8.31 9.91 -4.09
CA TYR A 162 -9.58 9.60 -3.46
C TYR A 162 -9.32 9.20 -2.01
N ALA A 163 -9.87 9.95 -1.06
CA ALA A 163 -9.82 9.62 0.35
C ALA A 163 -10.96 8.67 0.71
N TYR A 164 -10.73 7.76 1.65
CA TYR A 164 -11.67 6.73 2.10
C TYR A 164 -11.61 6.58 3.61
N ASN A 165 -12.77 6.51 4.26
CA ASN A 165 -12.88 6.09 5.64
C ASN A 165 -12.56 4.60 5.76
N ASP A 166 -11.68 4.21 6.67
CA ASP A 166 -11.26 2.82 6.87
C ASP A 166 -12.34 1.94 7.52
N GLY A 167 -13.11 2.48 8.46
CA GLY A 167 -14.16 1.77 9.17
C GLY A 167 -15.36 1.39 8.29
N SER A 168 -15.77 2.28 7.37
CA SER A 168 -16.92 2.04 6.47
C SER A 168 -16.52 1.70 5.03
N ASN A 169 -15.24 1.82 4.67
CA ASN A 169 -14.75 1.68 3.30
C ASN A 169 -15.49 2.59 2.29
N THR A 170 -15.91 3.78 2.73
CA THR A 170 -16.65 4.75 1.92
C THR A 170 -15.78 5.93 1.54
N GLN A 171 -15.90 6.37 0.30
CA GLN A 171 -15.16 7.53 -0.19
C GLN A 171 -15.56 8.80 0.58
N MET A 172 -14.56 9.55 1.03
CA MET A 172 -14.69 10.86 1.65
C MET A 172 -14.37 11.92 0.60
N PRO A 173 -15.32 12.78 0.21
CA PRO A 173 -15.08 13.77 -0.83
C PRO A 173 -14.04 14.80 -0.38
N LEU A 174 -13.07 15.07 -1.25
CA LEU A 174 -12.10 16.16 -1.06
C LEU A 174 -12.79 17.51 -1.31
N LYS A 175 -12.37 18.54 -0.57
CA LYS A 175 -12.88 19.91 -0.76
C LYS A 175 -12.64 20.44 -2.18
N SER A 176 -11.49 20.10 -2.75
CA SER A 176 -11.18 20.31 -4.16
C SER A 176 -11.09 18.94 -4.83
N PRO A 177 -12.11 18.50 -5.58
CA PRO A 177 -12.02 17.24 -6.32
C PRO A 177 -10.98 17.37 -7.46
N GLY A 178 -10.23 16.30 -7.69
CA GLY A 178 -9.27 16.22 -8.80
C GLY A 178 -9.93 15.97 -10.16
N PRO A 179 -9.13 15.68 -11.21
CA PRO A 179 -7.69 15.42 -11.16
C PRO A 179 -6.85 16.67 -10.88
N PHE A 180 -5.69 16.47 -10.29
CA PHE A 180 -4.69 17.51 -10.09
C PHE A 180 -3.58 17.37 -11.12
N LEU A 181 -3.16 18.49 -11.69
CA LEU A 181 -2.23 18.53 -12.80
C LEU A 181 -0.82 18.90 -12.31
N THR A 182 0.16 18.15 -12.80
CA THR A 182 1.58 18.51 -12.74
C THR A 182 2.21 18.33 -14.11
N ASN A 183 3.42 18.84 -14.30
CA ASN A 183 4.23 18.44 -15.43
C ASN A 183 4.96 17.12 -15.14
N TYR A 184 5.76 16.63 -16.09
CA TYR A 184 6.49 15.36 -15.97
C TYR A 184 7.37 15.22 -14.70
N PHE A 185 7.81 16.32 -14.08
CA PHE A 185 8.62 16.31 -12.84
C PHE A 185 7.78 16.48 -11.56
N GLY A 186 6.49 16.20 -11.63
CA GLY A 186 5.58 16.27 -10.50
C GLY A 186 5.94 15.31 -9.37
N ALA A 187 5.82 15.78 -8.13
CA ALA A 187 5.95 14.96 -6.93
C ALA A 187 4.72 15.16 -6.03
N ASN A 188 4.37 14.13 -5.27
CA ASN A 188 3.24 14.19 -4.34
C ASN A 188 3.54 13.48 -3.03
N VAL A 189 3.00 13.99 -1.92
CA VAL A 189 3.16 13.40 -0.59
C VAL A 189 1.95 13.73 0.30
N ILE A 190 1.60 12.81 1.20
CA ILE A 190 0.68 13.10 2.32
C ILE A 190 1.53 13.43 3.53
N MET A 191 1.29 14.61 4.09
CA MET A 191 1.94 15.12 5.30
C MET A 191 1.16 14.73 6.56
N ASP A 192 1.85 14.71 7.69
CA ASP A 192 1.30 14.27 9.00
C ASP A 192 0.15 15.15 9.52
N ASN A 193 -0.06 16.33 8.94
CA ASN A 193 -1.16 17.24 9.26
C ASN A 193 -2.37 17.06 8.31
N ASP A 194 -2.56 15.86 7.76
CA ASP A 194 -3.62 15.52 6.80
C ASP A 194 -3.66 16.47 5.59
N THR A 195 -2.49 16.87 5.11
CA THR A 195 -2.38 17.69 3.91
C THR A 195 -1.76 16.87 2.80
N PHE A 196 -2.46 16.77 1.68
CA PHE A 196 -1.88 16.26 0.45
C PHE A 196 -1.16 17.39 -0.28
N LEU A 197 0.13 17.22 -0.48
CA LEU A 197 0.98 18.18 -1.16
C LEU A 197 1.31 17.67 -2.56
N ILE A 198 1.13 18.54 -3.54
CA ILE A 198 1.53 18.36 -4.94
C ILE A 198 2.55 19.44 -5.25
N ALA A 199 3.69 19.03 -5.77
CA ALA A 199 4.71 19.93 -6.26
C ALA A 199 4.94 19.68 -7.75
N SER A 200 5.04 20.74 -8.53
CA SER A 200 5.40 20.66 -9.95
C SER A 200 6.37 21.78 -10.31
N GLN A 201 7.29 21.51 -11.22
CA GLN A 201 8.15 22.57 -11.75
C GLN A 201 7.33 23.46 -12.69
N TYR A 202 7.61 24.77 -12.73
CA TYR A 202 6.92 25.64 -13.71
C TYR A 202 7.34 25.33 -15.15
N THR A 203 8.60 24.96 -15.35
CA THR A 203 9.18 24.58 -16.65
C THR A 203 10.32 23.61 -16.43
N ILE A 204 10.61 22.72 -17.39
CA ILE A 204 11.65 21.68 -17.32
C ILE A 204 13.07 22.22 -17.01
N ASN A 205 13.32 23.51 -17.26
CA ASN A 205 14.64 24.14 -17.12
C ASN A 205 14.75 25.15 -15.96
N ASN A 206 13.70 25.33 -15.14
CA ASN A 206 13.73 26.29 -14.04
C ASN A 206 13.73 25.58 -12.68
N ALA A 207 14.50 26.12 -11.74
CA ALA A 207 14.52 25.68 -10.34
C ALA A 207 13.28 26.12 -9.54
N SER A 208 12.27 26.70 -10.19
CA SER A 208 11.06 27.22 -9.54
C SER A 208 9.95 26.19 -9.52
N TRP A 209 9.42 25.94 -8.33
CA TRP A 209 8.36 24.97 -8.07
C TRP A 209 7.05 25.68 -7.73
N SER A 210 5.94 25.15 -8.22
CA SER A 210 4.61 25.45 -7.72
C SER A 210 4.23 24.38 -6.70
N LEU A 211 3.55 24.78 -5.63
CA LEU A 211 3.05 23.89 -4.61
C LEU A 211 1.55 24.08 -4.45
N LEU A 212 0.82 22.97 -4.51
CA LEU A 212 -0.59 22.90 -4.22
C LEU A 212 -0.79 22.02 -2.98
N THR A 213 -1.43 22.60 -1.96
CA THR A 213 -1.81 21.88 -0.75
C THR A 213 -3.31 21.65 -0.75
N ILE A 214 -3.72 20.41 -0.59
CA ILE A 214 -5.12 19.99 -0.49
C ILE A 214 -5.32 19.46 0.92
N GLN A 215 -6.22 20.10 1.66
CA GLN A 215 -6.64 19.59 2.96
C GLN A 215 -7.41 18.28 2.78
N LEU A 216 -6.96 17.23 3.45
CA LEU A 216 -7.65 15.94 3.47
C LEU A 216 -8.80 15.97 4.48
N PRO A 217 -9.89 15.25 4.20
CA PRO A 217 -11.05 15.22 5.06
C PRO A 217 -10.74 14.42 6.32
N TRP A 218 -11.24 14.88 7.46
CA TRP A 218 -11.12 14.17 8.72
C TRP A 218 -12.24 13.12 8.82
N PRO A 219 -11.93 11.90 9.30
CA PRO A 219 -12.98 10.94 9.63
C PRO A 219 -13.78 11.50 10.81
N ASN A 220 -15.05 11.83 10.56
CA ASN A 220 -16.01 12.22 11.60
C ASN A 220 -16.49 10.99 12.38
#